data_AF-A0A8H6TXN5-F1
#
_entry.id   AF-A0A8H6TXN5-F1
#
_cell.length_a   1.000
_cell.length_b   1.000
_cell.length_c   1.000
_cell.angle_alpha   90.00
_cell.angle_beta   90.00
_cell.angle_gamma   90.00
#
_symmetry.space_group_name_H-M   'P 1'
#
loop_
_entity.id
_entity.type
_entity.pdbx_description
1 polymer ?
#
loop_
_entity_poly.entity_id
_entity_poly.type
_entity_poly.pdbx_seq_one_letter_code
_entity_poly.pdbx_strand_id
1 'polypeptide(L)'
;MQKRDRSLDVSSPLLVGQLNQLLTSLQIPIQIDSPAELTPLLLIGILESILEDRLPIPDDVRALLSSSDQAKQQGIKIFLGVVQSDLLGTDVGLSNMDPRRLARGEDVETLYVARLLCWYGRRHGLVSRPGRSATSASVNSPSTLTTLTPTRHSASVADLEAPESVTTVSNATFSPRRGPHCIHEIPSPQIVLSPLSPHLTTLPSPPFPSALLQGSSSNPNTTVRYEGYIAPVDEDAEIAAFEAQRPASRPRAGPNIENDSDAEAELLQNTKLRNVELLGQKAQLLHQIALRQAQRAEDGL
;
A
#
# COMPACT_ATOMS: atom_id res chain seq x y z
N MET A 1 31.21 -2.30 -17.13
CA MET A 1 30.21 -2.05 -16.06
C MET A 1 30.39 -3.12 -14.99
N GLN A 2 31.23 -2.87 -13.99
CA GLN A 2 31.43 -3.77 -12.86
C GLN A 2 30.11 -3.91 -12.09
N LYS A 3 29.56 -5.13 -12.12
CA LYS A 3 28.57 -5.63 -11.17
C LYS A 3 29.23 -5.48 -9.81
N ARG A 4 28.87 -4.43 -9.05
CA ARG A 4 29.23 -4.36 -7.64
C ARG A 4 28.44 -5.49 -6.98
N ASP A 5 29.10 -6.63 -6.79
CA ASP A 5 28.85 -7.49 -5.66
C ASP A 5 29.03 -6.62 -4.41
N ARG A 6 27.97 -5.88 -4.06
CA ARG A 6 27.74 -5.48 -2.68
C ARG A 6 27.56 -6.80 -1.99
N SER A 7 28.64 -7.35 -1.43
CA SER A 7 28.56 -8.36 -0.41
C SER A 7 27.43 -7.93 0.51
N LEU A 8 26.37 -8.72 0.51
CA LEU A 8 25.32 -8.64 1.49
C LEU A 8 26.06 -8.91 2.79
N ASP A 9 26.60 -7.88 3.44
CA ASP A 9 27.18 -8.04 4.78
C ASP A 9 25.97 -8.40 5.66
N VAL A 10 25.83 -9.71 5.88
CA VAL A 10 24.59 -10.41 6.29
C VAL A 10 24.15 -10.04 7.70
N SER A 11 24.89 -9.19 8.43
CA SER A 11 24.42 -8.57 9.66
C SER A 11 25.26 -7.35 9.96
N SER A 12 25.15 -6.30 9.13
CA SER A 12 25.82 -5.04 9.46
C SER A 12 25.36 -4.62 10.87
N PRO A 13 26.26 -4.47 11.86
CA PRO A 13 25.90 -4.07 13.22
C PRO A 13 25.14 -2.73 13.25
N LEU A 14 25.32 -1.93 12.19
CA LEU A 14 24.54 -0.74 11.91
C LEU A 14 23.04 -1.02 11.74
N LEU A 15 22.64 -2.10 11.05
CA LEU A 15 21.23 -2.46 10.87
C LEU A 15 20.60 -2.85 12.21
N VAL A 16 21.32 -3.65 13.02
CA VAL A 16 20.89 -4.03 14.37
C VAL A 16 20.74 -2.79 15.25
N GLY A 17 21.72 -1.87 15.21
CA GLY A 17 21.62 -0.59 15.91
C GLY A 17 20.43 0.26 15.47
N GLN A 18 20.10 0.27 14.17
CA GLN A 18 18.92 0.95 13.64
C GLN A 18 17.61 0.30 14.08
N LEU A 19 17.55 -1.03 14.13
CA LEU A 19 16.39 -1.74 14.65
C LEU A 19 16.18 -1.46 16.14
N ASN A 20 17.24 -1.53 16.96
CA ASN A 20 17.15 -1.20 18.38
C ASN A 20 16.74 0.26 18.60
N GLN A 21 17.19 1.18 17.76
CA GLN A 21 16.70 2.57 17.77
C GLN A 21 15.21 2.65 17.44
N LEU A 22 14.75 1.91 16.41
CA LEU A 22 13.34 1.83 16.06
C LEU A 22 12.50 1.28 17.23
N LEU A 23 12.91 0.16 17.82
CA LEU A 23 12.24 -0.45 18.97
C LEU A 23 12.14 0.52 20.16
N THR A 24 13.23 1.25 20.44
CA THR A 24 13.25 2.29 21.49
C THR A 24 12.27 3.42 21.17
N SER A 25 12.20 3.87 19.91
CA SER A 25 11.28 4.93 19.50
C SER A 25 9.81 4.51 19.60
N LEU A 26 9.53 3.21 19.41
CA LEU A 26 8.20 2.60 19.56
C LEU A 26 7.90 2.19 21.00
N GLN A 27 8.79 2.49 21.96
CA GLN A 27 8.66 2.15 23.37
C GLN A 27 8.59 0.63 23.65
N ILE A 28 9.21 -0.19 22.80
CA ILE A 28 9.33 -1.64 22.98
C ILE A 28 10.67 -1.91 23.69
N PRO A 29 10.68 -2.33 24.97
CA PRO A 29 11.89 -2.49 25.78
C PRO A 29 12.59 -3.84 25.49
N ILE A 30 12.80 -4.15 24.21
CA ILE A 30 13.47 -5.36 23.75
C ILE A 30 14.69 -4.92 22.97
N GLN A 31 15.84 -5.49 23.31
CA GLN A 31 17.06 -5.36 22.53
C GLN A 31 17.25 -6.63 21.74
N ILE A 32 17.60 -6.47 20.46
CA ILE A 32 17.95 -7.58 19.59
C ILE A 32 19.43 -7.50 19.25
N ASP A 33 20.10 -8.66 19.23
CA ASP A 33 21.51 -8.77 18.86
C ASP A 33 21.68 -9.16 17.39
N SER A 34 20.66 -9.79 16.82
CA SER A 34 20.64 -10.26 15.43
C SER A 34 19.30 -9.97 14.77
N PRO A 35 19.26 -9.63 13.46
CA PRO A 35 17.99 -9.51 12.74
C PRO A 35 17.17 -10.79 12.77
N ALA A 36 17.78 -11.97 12.90
CA ALA A 36 17.08 -13.26 12.99
C ALA A 36 16.16 -13.37 14.22
N GLU A 37 16.35 -12.51 15.23
CA GLU A 37 15.51 -12.44 16.43
C GLU A 37 14.18 -11.71 16.20
N LEU A 38 13.93 -11.22 14.98
CA LEU A 38 12.63 -10.71 14.54
C LEU A 38 11.60 -11.84 14.41
N THR A 39 11.18 -12.38 15.56
CA THR A 39 10.14 -13.39 15.65
C THR A 39 8.82 -12.86 15.08
N PRO A 40 7.91 -13.74 14.61
CA PRO A 40 6.60 -13.32 14.10
C PRO A 40 5.81 -12.45 15.09
N LEU A 41 5.89 -12.74 16.38
CA LEU A 41 5.23 -11.95 17.43
C LEU A 41 5.83 -10.55 17.54
N LEU A 42 7.17 -10.44 17.50
CA LEU A 42 7.84 -9.14 17.55
C LEU A 42 7.52 -8.32 16.30
N LEU A 43 7.50 -8.92 15.11
CA LEU A 43 7.12 -8.25 13.87
C LEU A 43 5.69 -7.68 13.93
N ILE A 44 4.74 -8.48 14.43
CA ILE A 44 3.36 -8.03 14.64
C ILE A 44 3.31 -6.90 15.67
N GLY A 45 4.01 -7.02 16.80
CA GLY A 45 4.04 -5.99 17.85
C GLY A 45 4.64 -4.67 17.37
N ILE A 46 5.71 -4.72 16.56
CA ILE A 46 6.27 -3.54 15.88
C ILE A 46 5.21 -2.90 14.98
N LEU A 47 4.49 -3.71 14.19
CA LEU A 47 3.49 -3.21 13.26
C LEU A 47 2.30 -2.55 13.98
N GLU A 48 1.76 -3.21 15.01
CA GLU A 48 0.69 -2.66 15.85
C GLU A 48 1.13 -1.36 16.53
N SER A 49 2.39 -1.26 16.95
CA SER A 49 2.94 -0.03 17.55
C SER A 49 3.08 1.11 16.53
N ILE A 50 3.46 0.80 15.28
CA ILE A 50 3.56 1.80 14.20
C ILE A 50 2.19 2.29 13.75
N LEU A 51 1.21 1.39 13.65
CA LEU A 51 -0.15 1.71 13.22
C LEU A 51 -1.00 2.31 14.34
N GLU A 52 -0.55 2.21 15.59
CA GLU A 52 -1.31 2.55 16.80
C GLU A 52 -2.66 1.81 16.88
N ASP A 53 -2.78 0.67 16.17
CA ASP A 53 -4.00 -0.11 16.06
C ASP A 53 -3.68 -1.62 16.08
N ARG A 54 -4.66 -2.40 16.52
CA ARG A 54 -4.57 -3.86 16.57
C ARG A 54 -4.77 -4.43 15.18
N LEU A 55 -3.88 -5.33 14.76
CA LEU A 55 -4.09 -6.04 13.51
C LEU A 55 -5.32 -6.95 13.62
N PRO A 56 -6.08 -7.13 12.52
CA PRO A 56 -7.25 -8.01 12.46
C PRO A 56 -6.84 -9.49 12.41
N ILE A 57 -6.04 -9.94 13.39
CA ILE A 57 -5.62 -11.32 13.56
C ILE A 57 -6.59 -11.98 14.53
N PRO A 58 -7.24 -13.11 14.17
CA PRO A 58 -8.09 -13.85 15.09
C PRO A 58 -7.34 -14.23 16.37
N ASP A 59 -7.98 -14.09 17.54
CA ASP A 59 -7.34 -14.33 18.84
C ASP A 59 -6.80 -15.76 18.98
N ASP A 60 -7.48 -16.74 18.38
CA ASP A 60 -7.02 -18.13 18.30
C ASP A 60 -5.66 -18.25 17.60
N VAL A 61 -5.47 -17.51 16.50
CA VAL A 61 -4.20 -17.47 15.77
C VAL A 61 -3.15 -16.78 16.63
N ARG A 62 -3.50 -15.65 17.28
CA ARG A 62 -2.60 -14.88 18.13
C ARG A 62 -2.06 -15.72 19.30
N ALA A 63 -2.91 -16.51 19.96
CA ALA A 63 -2.50 -17.42 21.03
C ALA A 63 -1.56 -18.53 20.55
N LEU A 64 -1.71 -18.96 19.29
CA LEU A 64 -0.95 -20.05 18.69
C LEU A 64 0.34 -19.60 17.97
N LEU A 65 0.60 -18.29 17.85
CA LEU A 65 1.79 -17.76 17.17
C LEU A 65 3.12 -18.26 17.76
N SER A 66 3.17 -18.58 19.05
CA SER A 66 4.38 -19.15 19.66
C SER A 66 4.59 -20.61 19.29
N SER A 67 3.50 -21.38 19.15
CA SER A 67 3.53 -22.84 19.21
C SER A 67 3.25 -23.53 17.86
N SER A 68 2.47 -22.91 16.98
CA SER A 68 2.02 -23.51 15.72
C SER A 68 2.66 -22.84 14.52
N ASP A 69 3.35 -23.61 13.68
CA ASP A 69 3.96 -23.10 12.45
C ASP A 69 2.92 -22.59 11.44
N GLN A 70 1.73 -23.19 11.42
CA GLN A 70 0.63 -22.73 10.58
C GLN A 70 0.11 -21.36 11.05
N ALA A 71 0.00 -21.17 12.37
CA ALA A 71 -0.40 -19.88 12.93
C ALA A 71 0.66 -18.80 12.66
N LYS A 72 1.96 -19.13 12.81
CA LYS A 72 3.07 -18.24 12.44
C LYS A 72 2.99 -17.82 10.97
N GLN A 73 2.83 -18.79 10.07
CA GLN A 73 2.71 -18.51 8.64
C GLN A 73 1.51 -17.62 8.33
N GLN A 74 0.36 -17.88 8.95
CA GLN A 74 -0.84 -17.07 8.75
C GLN A 74 -0.66 -15.64 9.28
N GLY A 75 -0.08 -15.48 10.48
CA GLY A 75 0.25 -14.18 11.04
C GLY A 75 1.22 -13.40 10.17
N ILE A 76 2.25 -14.05 9.63
CA ILE A 76 3.19 -13.43 8.70
C ILE A 76 2.50 -13.02 7.40
N LYS A 77 1.59 -13.83 6.83
CA LYS A 77 0.83 -13.42 5.64
C LYS A 77 0.01 -12.15 5.89
N ILE A 78 -0.65 -12.06 7.04
CA ILE A 78 -1.41 -10.87 7.43
C ILE A 78 -0.46 -9.68 7.57
N PHE A 79 0.66 -9.85 8.29
CA PHE A 79 1.70 -8.84 8.44
C PHE A 79 2.20 -8.32 7.07
N LEU A 80 2.50 -9.21 6.12
CA LEU A 80 2.98 -8.79 4.79
C LEU A 80 1.92 -8.06 3.98
N GLY A 81 0.66 -8.51 4.05
CA GLY A 81 -0.46 -7.83 3.42
C GLY A 81 -0.62 -6.39 3.94
N VAL A 82 -0.64 -6.23 5.27
CA VAL A 82 -0.79 -4.93 5.94
C VAL A 82 0.40 -4.02 5.66
N VAL A 83 1.63 -4.53 5.70
CA VAL A 83 2.81 -3.73 5.35
C VAL A 83 2.72 -3.21 3.92
N GLN A 84 2.31 -4.05 2.98
CA GLN A 84 2.17 -3.67 1.58
C GLN A 84 1.04 -2.65 1.37
N SER A 85 -0.14 -2.87 1.95
CA SER A 85 -1.31 -2.02 1.75
C SER A 85 -1.23 -0.71 2.53
N ASP A 86 -0.95 -0.79 3.84
CA ASP A 86 -1.23 0.30 4.77
C ASP A 86 0.02 1.14 5.08
N LEU A 87 1.21 0.52 5.13
CA LEU A 87 2.45 1.27 5.38
C LEU A 87 3.13 1.75 4.11
N LEU A 88 3.23 0.90 3.09
CA LEU A 88 4.04 1.21 1.91
C LEU A 88 3.23 1.84 0.78
N GLY A 89 1.98 1.40 0.59
CA GLY A 89 1.10 1.81 -0.50
C GLY A 89 1.70 1.59 -1.90
N THR A 90 2.80 0.85 -2.00
CA THR A 90 3.59 0.63 -3.22
C THR A 90 4.22 -0.75 -3.19
N ASP A 91 4.37 -1.37 -4.36
CA ASP A 91 5.01 -2.68 -4.46
C ASP A 91 6.54 -2.54 -4.33
N VAL A 92 7.05 -2.90 -3.16
CA VAL A 92 8.50 -3.01 -2.90
C VAL A 92 9.03 -4.43 -3.14
N GLY A 93 8.28 -5.30 -3.81
CA GLY A 93 8.67 -6.69 -4.05
C GLY A 93 8.39 -7.63 -2.89
N LEU A 94 7.49 -7.27 -1.96
CA LEU A 94 7.00 -8.18 -0.91
C LEU A 94 6.26 -9.38 -1.48
N SER A 95 5.70 -9.21 -2.68
CA SER A 95 5.03 -10.25 -3.48
C SER A 95 5.88 -11.51 -3.70
N ASN A 96 7.21 -11.37 -3.71
CA ASN A 96 8.15 -12.47 -3.92
C ASN A 96 8.64 -13.12 -2.61
N MET A 97 8.25 -12.58 -1.46
CA MET A 97 8.76 -13.04 -0.18
C MET A 97 7.96 -14.24 0.33
N ASP A 98 8.64 -15.32 0.68
CA ASP A 98 7.96 -16.52 1.20
C ASP A 98 7.60 -16.33 2.68
N PRO A 99 6.30 -16.27 3.03
CA PRO A 99 5.87 -16.12 4.43
C PRO A 99 6.31 -17.30 5.30
N ARG A 100 6.56 -18.49 4.73
CA ARG A 100 7.01 -19.67 5.48
C ARG A 100 8.45 -19.54 5.93
N ARG A 101 9.32 -19.04 5.06
CA ARG A 101 10.75 -18.81 5.35
C ARG A 101 10.91 -17.69 6.38
N LEU A 102 10.17 -16.59 6.21
CA LEU A 102 10.11 -15.53 7.20
C LEU A 102 9.57 -15.99 8.56
N ALA A 103 8.51 -16.82 8.58
CA ALA A 103 7.95 -17.36 9.82
C ALA A 103 8.93 -18.25 10.61
N ARG A 104 9.90 -18.86 9.92
CA ARG A 104 10.99 -19.65 10.53
C ARG A 104 12.17 -18.79 10.98
N GLY A 105 12.18 -17.50 10.65
CA GLY A 105 13.31 -16.60 10.93
C GLY A 105 14.49 -16.81 9.98
N GLU A 106 14.24 -17.21 8.73
CA GLU A 106 15.32 -17.41 7.76
C GLU A 106 16.03 -16.08 7.43
N ASP A 107 17.36 -16.11 7.36
CA ASP A 107 18.20 -14.91 7.36
C ASP A 107 17.86 -13.95 6.22
N VAL A 108 17.63 -14.47 5.01
CA VAL A 108 17.43 -13.64 3.81
C VAL A 108 16.15 -12.82 3.92
N GLU A 109 15.04 -13.47 4.26
CA GLU A 109 13.72 -12.87 4.40
C GLU A 109 13.66 -11.94 5.60
N THR A 110 14.21 -12.38 6.72
CA THR A 110 14.20 -11.60 7.97
C THR A 110 15.03 -10.33 7.83
N LEU A 111 16.19 -10.43 7.18
CA LEU A 111 17.04 -9.29 6.91
C LEU A 111 16.42 -8.32 5.90
N TYR A 112 15.66 -8.84 4.92
CA TYR A 112 14.88 -8.00 4.02
C TYR A 112 13.84 -7.17 4.78
N VAL A 113 13.04 -7.81 5.64
CA VAL A 113 12.04 -7.13 6.47
C VAL A 113 12.69 -6.15 7.45
N ALA A 114 13.79 -6.52 8.09
CA ALA A 114 14.57 -5.64 8.95
C ALA A 114 14.98 -4.33 8.23
N ARG A 115 15.55 -4.47 7.02
CA ARG A 115 15.96 -3.31 6.21
C ARG A 115 14.76 -2.45 5.81
N LEU A 116 13.64 -3.09 5.50
CA LEU A 116 12.40 -2.41 5.13
C LEU A 116 11.83 -1.61 6.32
N LEU A 117 11.78 -2.20 7.51
CA LEU A 117 11.35 -1.52 8.74
C LEU A 117 12.27 -0.34 9.08
N CYS A 118 13.59 -0.50 8.97
CA CYS A 118 14.54 0.60 9.17
C CYS A 118 14.42 1.69 8.10
N TRP A 119 14.09 1.32 6.85
CA TRP A 119 13.79 2.29 5.80
C TRP A 119 12.52 3.08 6.12
N TYR A 120 11.45 2.40 6.55
CA TYR A 120 10.21 3.02 6.97
C TYR A 120 10.45 3.97 8.17
N GLY A 121 11.11 3.49 9.22
CA GLY A 121 11.44 4.28 10.40
C GLY A 121 12.23 5.54 10.06
N ARG A 122 13.18 5.49 9.11
CA ARG A 122 13.90 6.68 8.63
C ARG A 122 13.01 7.67 7.90
N ARG A 123 12.01 7.19 7.16
CA ARG A 123 11.05 8.04 6.44
C ARG A 123 10.15 8.80 7.41
N HIS A 124 9.80 8.18 8.53
CA HIS A 124 8.94 8.75 9.58
C HIS A 124 9.71 9.43 10.72
N GLY A 125 11.04 9.55 10.62
CA GLY A 125 11.86 10.21 11.64
C GLY A 125 12.09 9.41 12.92
N LEU A 126 11.72 8.13 12.94
CA LEU A 126 11.92 7.21 14.06
C LEU A 126 13.37 6.72 14.18
N VAL A 127 14.07 6.61 13.05
CA VAL A 127 15.45 6.10 12.97
C VAL A 127 16.37 7.15 12.35
N SER A 128 17.56 7.33 12.94
CA SER A 128 18.55 8.27 12.44
C SER A 128 19.14 7.81 11.11
N ARG A 129 19.38 8.75 10.19
CA ARG A 129 20.07 8.42 8.94
C ARG A 129 21.52 8.01 9.22
N PRO A 130 21.98 6.88 8.67
CA PRO A 130 23.35 6.45 8.86
C PRO A 130 24.29 7.47 8.22
N GLY A 131 25.31 7.92 8.95
CA GLY A 131 26.33 8.87 8.48
C GLY A 131 26.01 10.36 8.72
N ARG A 132 24.81 10.70 9.22
CA ARG A 132 24.59 11.99 9.88
C ARG A 132 24.70 11.76 11.38
N SER A 133 25.93 11.66 11.87
CA SER A 133 26.21 11.72 13.30
C SER A 133 25.45 12.92 13.85
N ALA A 134 24.54 12.66 14.79
CA ALA A 134 23.71 13.66 15.44
C ALA A 134 24.61 14.64 16.21
N THR A 135 25.19 15.59 15.51
CA THR A 135 25.86 16.78 16.07
C THR A 135 24.85 17.84 16.48
N SER A 136 23.56 17.55 16.33
CA SER A 136 22.45 18.34 16.86
C SER A 136 21.82 17.66 18.07
N ALA A 137 22.62 17.27 19.05
CA ALA A 137 22.15 17.34 20.41
C ALA A 137 22.00 18.83 20.72
N SER A 138 20.75 19.26 20.82
CA SER A 138 20.28 20.28 21.74
C SER A 138 21.41 20.88 22.57
N VAL A 139 21.83 22.08 22.19
CA VAL A 139 22.47 23.02 23.12
C VAL A 139 21.38 23.39 24.13
N ASN A 140 21.12 22.48 25.06
CA ASN A 140 20.62 22.88 26.36
C ASN A 140 21.86 23.42 27.05
N SER A 141 22.09 24.72 26.91
CA SER A 141 22.91 25.47 27.83
C SER A 141 22.27 25.37 29.22
N PRO A 142 22.88 24.72 30.22
CA PRO A 142 22.65 25.14 31.59
C PRO A 142 23.49 26.39 31.82
N SER A 143 22.79 27.45 32.17
CA SER A 143 23.28 28.73 32.69
C SER A 143 24.63 28.64 33.38
N THR A 144 25.57 29.44 32.86
CA THR A 144 26.78 29.86 33.55
C THR A 144 26.39 30.48 34.90
N LEU A 145 26.66 29.75 35.99
CA LEU A 145 26.59 30.31 37.33
C LEU A 145 27.80 31.20 37.55
N THR A 146 27.52 32.50 37.61
CA THR A 146 28.37 33.62 37.98
C THR A 146 29.15 33.31 39.27
N THR A 147 30.48 33.31 39.21
CA THR A 147 31.33 33.57 40.38
C THR A 147 31.83 35.00 40.28
N LEU A 148 31.48 35.79 41.29
CA LEU A 148 31.77 37.20 41.47
C LEU A 148 33.29 37.48 41.52
N THR A 149 33.73 38.56 40.88
CA THR A 149 34.70 39.52 41.48
C THR A 149 34.69 40.85 40.71
N PRO A 150 34.84 41.99 41.40
CA PRO A 150 34.55 43.32 40.87
C PRO A 150 35.77 43.95 40.23
N THR A 151 35.60 44.88 39.28
CA THR A 151 36.41 46.12 39.19
C THR A 151 35.75 47.09 38.19
N ARG A 152 35.65 48.34 38.65
CA ARG A 152 35.13 49.53 37.99
C ARG A 152 35.81 49.81 36.64
N HIS A 153 35.09 50.38 35.67
CA HIS A 153 35.16 51.81 35.31
C HIS A 153 34.39 52.13 34.02
N SER A 154 33.59 53.20 34.10
CA SER A 154 33.35 54.23 33.08
C SER A 154 32.46 53.96 31.86
N ALA A 155 31.22 54.46 32.02
CA ALA A 155 30.60 55.56 31.26
C ALA A 155 30.09 55.36 29.82
N SER A 156 28.78 55.67 29.69
CA SER A 156 28.11 56.39 28.58
C SER A 156 27.89 55.59 27.29
N VAL A 157 26.75 55.57 26.60
CA VAL A 157 25.64 56.55 26.41
C VAL A 157 24.42 55.83 25.82
N ALA A 158 23.23 56.38 26.09
CA ALA A 158 21.98 56.43 25.29
C ALA A 158 21.37 55.11 24.73
N ASP A 159 20.20 54.66 25.19
CA ASP A 159 18.85 55.25 25.04
C ASP A 159 18.27 55.05 23.61
N LEU A 160 17.27 54.17 23.51
CA LEU A 160 16.05 54.36 22.72
C LEU A 160 15.11 53.15 22.89
N GLU A 161 13.99 53.42 23.55
CA GLU A 161 12.78 52.61 23.63
C GLU A 161 12.17 52.32 22.24
N ALA A 162 11.55 51.15 22.10
CA ALA A 162 10.23 51.06 21.45
C ALA A 162 9.52 49.74 21.84
N PRO A 163 8.17 49.74 21.96
CA PRO A 163 7.41 48.66 22.58
C PRO A 163 6.66 47.76 21.58
N GLU A 164 6.25 46.60 22.12
CA GLU A 164 5.05 45.80 21.82
C GLU A 164 4.71 45.40 20.37
N SER A 165 4.58 44.08 20.17
CA SER A 165 3.61 43.52 19.23
C SER A 165 3.19 42.12 19.68
N VAL A 166 2.00 42.07 20.29
CA VAL A 166 1.23 40.86 20.54
C VAL A 166 0.49 40.53 19.24
N THR A 167 0.93 39.50 18.51
CA THR A 167 0.14 38.91 17.43
C THR A 167 -0.67 37.75 17.96
N THR A 168 -1.93 38.04 18.27
CA THR A 168 -3.01 37.08 18.43
C THR A 168 -3.34 36.52 17.04
N VAL A 169 -3.11 35.22 16.81
CA VAL A 169 -3.52 34.57 15.56
C VAL A 169 -4.78 33.75 15.87
N SER A 170 -5.87 34.12 15.22
CA SER A 170 -7.20 33.55 15.37
C SER A 170 -7.28 32.10 14.91
N ASN A 171 -8.07 31.32 15.64
CA ASN A 171 -8.56 29.99 15.28
C ASN A 171 -9.16 29.97 13.87
N ALA A 172 -8.49 29.30 12.94
CA ALA A 172 -9.12 28.78 11.74
C ALA A 172 -9.60 27.35 12.02
N THR A 173 -10.91 27.15 12.06
CA THR A 173 -11.55 25.84 12.13
C THR A 173 -11.25 25.10 10.82
N PHE A 174 -10.20 24.27 10.82
CA PHE A 174 -9.89 23.38 9.71
C PHE A 174 -10.95 22.28 9.64
N SER A 175 -11.81 22.32 8.63
CA SER A 175 -12.57 21.13 8.23
C SER A 175 -11.57 20.05 7.78
N PRO A 176 -11.70 18.80 8.26
CA PRO A 176 -10.77 17.73 7.90
C PRO A 176 -10.87 17.46 6.39
N ARG A 177 -9.72 17.51 5.72
CA ARG A 177 -9.56 17.11 4.33
C ARG A 177 -9.87 15.62 4.23
N ARG A 178 -11.04 15.29 3.69
CA ARG A 178 -11.40 13.90 3.38
C ARG A 178 -10.52 13.42 2.23
N GLY A 179 -9.88 12.28 2.44
CA GLY A 179 -9.10 11.57 1.42
C GLY A 179 -9.99 11.04 0.28
N PRO A 180 -9.39 10.39 -0.73
CA PRO A 180 -10.12 9.86 -1.87
C PRO A 180 -11.19 8.86 -1.41
N HIS A 181 -12.45 9.21 -1.64
CA HIS A 181 -13.60 8.36 -1.35
C HIS A 181 -13.70 7.22 -2.37
N CYS A 182 -13.87 5.99 -1.89
CA CYS A 182 -14.09 4.84 -2.76
C CYS A 182 -15.50 4.91 -3.38
N ILE A 183 -15.68 4.37 -4.59
CA ILE A 183 -16.94 4.33 -5.36
C ILE A 183 -18.16 3.71 -4.63
N HIS A 184 -17.98 3.16 -3.43
CA HIS A 184 -19.06 2.66 -2.56
C HIS A 184 -19.65 3.74 -1.63
N GLU A 185 -19.03 4.92 -1.54
CA GLU A 185 -19.48 6.03 -0.68
C GLU A 185 -20.32 7.07 -1.43
N ILE A 186 -20.69 6.81 -2.69
CA ILE A 186 -21.63 7.66 -3.40
C ILE A 186 -23.01 7.39 -2.79
N PRO A 187 -23.68 8.39 -2.15
CA PRO A 187 -25.05 8.23 -1.70
C PRO A 187 -25.90 7.84 -2.91
N SER A 188 -26.67 6.76 -2.79
CA SER A 188 -27.56 6.28 -3.85
C SER A 188 -28.31 7.47 -4.45
N PRO A 189 -28.25 7.68 -5.78
CA PRO A 189 -28.91 8.83 -6.40
C PRO A 189 -30.39 8.75 -6.00
N GLN A 190 -30.88 9.79 -5.31
CA GLN A 190 -32.29 9.94 -5.09
C GLN A 190 -32.89 10.21 -6.47
N ILE A 191 -33.38 9.14 -7.12
CA ILE A 191 -34.15 9.23 -8.34
C ILE A 191 -35.45 9.93 -7.95
N VAL A 192 -35.46 11.25 -8.06
CA VAL A 192 -36.68 12.05 -7.95
C VAL A 192 -37.49 11.74 -9.20
N LEU A 193 -38.30 10.67 -9.13
CA LEU A 193 -39.35 10.39 -10.08
C LEU A 193 -40.37 11.52 -9.99
N SER A 194 -40.15 12.56 -10.79
CA SER A 194 -41.14 13.60 -11.02
C SER A 194 -42.28 12.99 -11.82
N PRO A 195 -43.53 13.03 -11.33
CA PRO A 195 -44.66 12.48 -12.06
C PRO A 195 -44.89 13.25 -13.35
N LEU A 196 -45.13 12.48 -14.41
CA LEU A 196 -45.42 12.91 -15.77
C LEU A 196 -46.43 14.07 -15.84
N SER A 197 -46.03 15.16 -16.52
CA SER A 197 -46.97 16.13 -17.09
C SER A 197 -47.20 15.78 -18.56
N PRO A 198 -48.44 15.45 -18.98
CA PRO A 198 -48.75 15.06 -20.35
C PRO A 198 -49.20 16.29 -21.15
N HIS A 199 -48.27 17.08 -21.66
CA HIS A 199 -48.61 18.14 -22.60
C HIS A 199 -47.81 18.02 -23.89
N LEU A 200 -48.49 17.45 -24.88
CA LEU A 200 -48.23 17.57 -26.31
C LEU A 200 -47.95 19.04 -26.68
N THR A 201 -46.83 19.30 -27.36
CA THR A 201 -46.82 20.24 -28.48
C THR A 201 -45.60 19.99 -29.36
N THR A 202 -45.92 19.55 -30.58
CA THR A 202 -45.08 19.47 -31.77
C THR A 202 -44.21 20.72 -31.93
N LEU A 203 -42.89 20.54 -31.98
CA LEU A 203 -41.95 21.55 -32.47
C LEU A 203 -41.25 21.03 -33.72
N PRO A 204 -41.07 21.87 -34.76
CA PRO A 204 -40.50 21.49 -36.02
C PRO A 204 -38.98 21.30 -35.90
N SER A 205 -38.49 20.27 -36.57
CA SER A 205 -37.08 19.92 -36.73
C SER A 205 -36.28 21.03 -37.42
N PRO A 206 -35.09 21.41 -36.91
CA PRO A 206 -34.16 22.21 -37.68
C PRO A 206 -33.44 21.34 -38.74
N PRO A 207 -33.12 21.89 -39.93
CA PRO A 207 -32.38 21.19 -40.96
C PRO A 207 -30.91 21.02 -40.58
N PHE A 208 -30.40 19.79 -40.75
CA PHE A 208 -28.99 19.44 -40.62
C PHE A 208 -28.10 20.23 -41.60
N PRO A 209 -26.94 20.74 -41.15
CA PRO A 209 -25.80 20.93 -42.02
C PRO A 209 -24.85 19.72 -41.90
N SER A 210 -24.83 18.90 -42.94
CA SER A 210 -23.75 17.96 -43.21
C SER A 210 -22.49 18.73 -43.58
N ALA A 211 -21.52 18.87 -42.67
CA ALA A 211 -20.17 19.29 -43.04
C ALA A 211 -19.11 18.82 -42.04
N LEU A 212 -18.14 18.08 -42.62
CA LEU A 212 -16.73 18.02 -42.27
C LEU A 212 -16.30 17.18 -41.05
N LEU A 213 -15.98 15.93 -41.39
CA LEU A 213 -14.77 15.24 -40.97
C LEU A 213 -13.56 16.17 -41.01
N GLN A 214 -12.97 16.46 -39.85
CA GLN A 214 -11.54 16.77 -39.77
C GLN A 214 -11.00 16.38 -38.40
N GLY A 215 -10.10 15.40 -38.42
CA GLY A 215 -9.41 14.89 -37.25
C GLY A 215 -8.48 15.94 -36.65
N SER A 216 -8.40 15.91 -35.33
CA SER A 216 -7.25 16.42 -34.58
C SER A 216 -7.11 15.61 -33.30
N SER A 217 -6.03 14.84 -33.25
CA SER A 217 -5.55 14.15 -32.08
C SER A 217 -5.06 15.17 -31.06
N SER A 218 -5.87 15.46 -30.05
CA SER A 218 -5.40 16.09 -28.81
C SER A 218 -6.23 15.59 -27.65
N ASN A 219 -5.57 14.89 -26.73
CA ASN A 219 -6.11 14.31 -25.50
C ASN A 219 -7.18 15.19 -24.82
N PRO A 220 -8.41 14.70 -24.67
CA PRO A 220 -9.37 15.31 -23.77
C PRO A 220 -9.58 14.42 -22.54
N ASN A 221 -9.46 15.03 -21.35
CA ASN A 221 -10.17 14.54 -20.17
C ASN A 221 -11.63 14.30 -20.55
N THR A 222 -12.07 13.06 -20.44
CA THR A 222 -13.32 12.55 -21.00
C THR A 222 -14.52 13.13 -20.24
N THR A 223 -15.20 14.09 -20.89
CA THR A 223 -16.58 14.43 -20.55
C THR A 223 -17.45 13.28 -21.06
N VAL A 224 -18.24 12.67 -20.18
CA VAL A 224 -19.15 11.56 -20.53
C VAL A 224 -20.13 12.07 -21.60
N ARG A 225 -20.08 11.49 -22.81
CA ARG A 225 -21.05 11.76 -23.87
C ARG A 225 -22.32 10.96 -23.57
N TYR A 226 -23.41 11.67 -23.29
CA TYR A 226 -24.73 11.08 -23.05
C TYR A 226 -25.53 10.80 -24.34
N GLU A 227 -25.05 11.29 -25.48
CA GLU A 227 -25.70 11.08 -26.77
C GLU A 227 -24.68 10.65 -27.83
N GLY A 228 -25.08 9.66 -28.62
CA GLY A 228 -24.28 9.05 -29.68
C GLY A 228 -24.50 7.54 -29.73
N TYR A 229 -24.62 7.00 -30.94
CA TYR A 229 -24.62 5.56 -31.16
C TYR A 229 -23.20 5.04 -30.90
N ILE A 230 -23.05 4.12 -29.94
CA ILE A 230 -21.80 3.40 -29.72
C ILE A 230 -21.66 2.44 -30.90
N ALA A 231 -20.79 2.78 -31.84
CA ALA A 231 -20.48 1.89 -32.95
C ALA A 231 -19.96 0.55 -32.39
N PRO A 232 -20.25 -0.58 -33.06
CA PRO A 232 -19.67 -1.85 -32.68
C PRO A 232 -18.15 -1.71 -32.63
N VAL A 233 -17.58 -2.12 -31.50
CA VAL A 233 -16.14 -2.10 -31.26
C VAL A 233 -15.50 -3.14 -32.17
N ASP A 234 -14.44 -2.74 -32.87
CA ASP A 234 -13.59 -3.66 -33.61
C ASP A 234 -12.66 -4.36 -32.61
N GLU A 235 -13.04 -5.58 -32.22
CA GLU A 235 -12.36 -6.38 -31.20
C GLU A 235 -10.88 -6.62 -31.56
N ASP A 236 -10.58 -6.81 -32.85
CA ASP A 236 -9.21 -7.08 -33.32
C ASP A 236 -8.33 -5.84 -33.19
N ALA A 237 -8.88 -4.65 -33.49
CA ALA A 237 -8.16 -3.39 -33.36
C ALA A 237 -7.88 -3.04 -31.88
N GLU A 238 -8.82 -3.32 -30.97
CA GLU A 238 -8.64 -3.08 -29.54
C GLU A 238 -7.58 -4.03 -28.95
N ILE A 239 -7.64 -5.32 -29.29
CA ILE A 239 -6.64 -6.32 -28.85
C ILE A 239 -5.25 -5.94 -29.35
N ALA A 240 -5.11 -5.57 -30.63
CA ALA A 240 -3.82 -5.16 -31.19
C ALA A 240 -3.24 -3.91 -30.51
N ALA A 241 -4.09 -2.93 -30.18
CA ALA A 241 -3.67 -1.72 -29.45
C ALA A 241 -3.21 -2.05 -28.03
N PHE A 242 -3.90 -2.96 -27.34
CA PHE A 242 -3.51 -3.43 -26.01
C PHE A 242 -2.18 -4.19 -26.04
N GLU A 243 -1.99 -5.08 -27.02
CA GLU A 243 -0.73 -5.82 -27.20
C GLU A 243 0.44 -4.88 -27.54
N ALA A 244 0.20 -3.84 -28.35
CA ALA A 244 1.20 -2.84 -28.68
C ALA A 244 1.59 -1.95 -27.48
N GLN A 245 0.65 -1.71 -26.55
CA GLN A 245 0.91 -0.96 -25.32
C GLN A 245 1.58 -1.78 -24.23
N ARG A 246 1.56 -3.12 -24.35
CA ARG A 246 2.28 -3.98 -23.42
C ARG A 246 3.77 -3.68 -23.59
N PRO A 247 4.42 -3.03 -22.61
CA PRO A 247 5.85 -2.75 -22.73
C PRO A 247 6.52 -4.10 -22.88
N ALA A 248 7.19 -4.31 -24.03
CA ALA A 248 7.86 -5.55 -24.36
C ALA A 248 8.59 -6.02 -23.10
N SER A 249 8.01 -6.99 -22.41
CA SER A 249 8.53 -7.50 -21.16
C SER A 249 9.83 -8.13 -21.58
N ARG A 250 10.93 -7.37 -21.42
CA ARG A 250 12.27 -7.85 -21.74
C ARG A 250 12.34 -9.23 -21.11
N PRO A 251 12.58 -10.30 -21.89
CA PRO A 251 12.83 -11.60 -21.31
C PRO A 251 14.02 -11.37 -20.38
N ARG A 252 13.73 -11.36 -19.08
CA ARG A 252 14.76 -11.26 -18.06
C ARG A 252 15.49 -12.56 -18.23
N ALA A 253 16.66 -12.50 -18.86
CA ALA A 253 17.61 -13.59 -18.90
C ALA A 253 17.84 -14.02 -17.45
N GLY A 254 17.07 -15.02 -17.02
CA GLY A 254 17.28 -15.71 -15.78
C GLY A 254 18.63 -16.40 -15.85
N PRO A 255 19.35 -16.52 -14.72
CA PRO A 255 20.49 -17.41 -14.68
C PRO A 255 20.02 -18.82 -15.07
N ASN A 256 20.78 -19.49 -15.95
CA ASN A 256 20.61 -20.88 -16.33
C ASN A 256 20.33 -21.75 -15.10
N ILE A 257 19.07 -22.16 -14.94
CA ILE A 257 18.65 -23.30 -14.13
C ILE A 257 17.93 -24.22 -15.11
N GLU A 258 18.70 -24.90 -15.95
CA GLU A 258 18.19 -25.77 -17.02
C GLU A 258 17.74 -27.16 -16.51
N ASN A 259 17.52 -27.34 -15.20
CA ASN A 259 17.25 -28.66 -14.61
C ASN A 259 15.93 -28.81 -13.81
N ASP A 260 15.07 -27.79 -13.73
CA ASP A 260 13.78 -27.87 -12.98
C ASP A 260 12.51 -27.66 -13.84
N SER A 261 12.64 -27.60 -15.17
CA SER A 261 11.51 -27.32 -16.07
C SER A 261 10.41 -28.38 -16.05
N ASP A 262 10.77 -29.63 -15.74
CA ASP A 262 9.84 -30.75 -15.89
C ASP A 262 8.86 -30.82 -14.70
N ALA A 263 9.30 -30.44 -13.51
CA ALA A 263 8.44 -30.43 -12.31
C ALA A 263 7.39 -29.30 -12.35
N GLU A 264 7.74 -28.13 -12.89
CA GLU A 264 6.81 -27.00 -13.02
C GLU A 264 5.75 -27.29 -14.10
N ALA A 265 6.15 -27.91 -15.21
CA ALA A 265 5.22 -28.32 -16.27
C ALA A 265 4.20 -29.36 -15.76
N GLU A 266 4.64 -30.33 -14.95
CA GLU A 266 3.77 -31.35 -14.36
C GLU A 266 2.77 -30.75 -13.37
N LEU A 267 3.21 -29.81 -12.53
CA LEU A 267 2.32 -29.11 -11.59
C LEU A 267 1.24 -28.30 -12.33
N LEU A 268 1.63 -27.62 -13.41
CA LEU A 268 0.71 -26.84 -14.24
C LEU A 268 -0.32 -27.74 -14.95
N GLN A 269 0.10 -28.93 -15.39
CA GLN A 269 -0.79 -29.90 -16.02
C GLN A 269 -1.79 -30.48 -15.01
N ASN A 270 -1.34 -30.79 -13.80
CA ASN A 270 -2.21 -31.26 -12.71
C ASN A 270 -3.24 -30.20 -12.28
N THR A 271 -2.85 -28.92 -12.25
CA THR A 271 -3.81 -27.83 -11.96
C THR A 271 -4.85 -27.67 -13.06
N LYS A 272 -4.46 -27.82 -14.34
CA LYS A 272 -5.40 -27.78 -15.48
C LYS A 272 -6.42 -28.90 -15.40
N LEU A 273 -5.98 -30.14 -15.12
CA LEU A 273 -6.88 -31.29 -15.00
C LEU A 273 -7.90 -31.09 -13.86
N ARG A 274 -7.45 -30.62 -12.71
CA ARG A 274 -8.33 -30.33 -11.57
C ARG A 274 -9.35 -29.23 -11.88
N ASN A 275 -8.95 -28.20 -12.62
CA ASN A 275 -9.88 -27.14 -13.03
C ASN A 275 -10.95 -27.66 -13.99
N VAL A 276 -10.59 -28.54 -14.93
CA VAL A 276 -11.56 -29.17 -15.84
C VAL A 276 -12.57 -30.02 -15.07
N GLU A 277 -12.10 -30.78 -14.08
CA GLU A 277 -12.98 -31.57 -13.21
C GLU A 277 -13.96 -30.69 -12.42
N LEU A 278 -13.47 -29.61 -11.81
CA LEU A 278 -14.30 -28.65 -11.08
C LEU A 278 -15.34 -27.97 -11.99
N LEU A 279 -14.97 -27.63 -13.23
CA LEU A 279 -15.92 -27.12 -14.22
C LEU A 279 -17.02 -28.14 -14.54
N GLY A 280 -16.67 -29.42 -14.67
CA GLY A 280 -17.62 -30.51 -14.85
C GLY A 280 -18.61 -30.62 -13.70
N GLN A 281 -18.11 -30.61 -12.45
CA GLN A 281 -18.97 -30.65 -11.26
C GLN A 281 -19.90 -29.43 -11.17
N LYS A 282 -19.40 -28.23 -11.51
CA LYS A 282 -20.21 -27.01 -11.55
C LYS A 282 -21.33 -27.10 -12.58
N ALA A 283 -21.03 -27.62 -13.79
CA ALA A 283 -22.03 -27.80 -14.84
C ALA A 283 -23.14 -28.79 -14.40
N GLN A 284 -22.78 -29.87 -13.72
CA GLN A 284 -23.75 -30.84 -13.17
C GLN A 284 -24.66 -30.22 -12.11
N LEU A 285 -24.09 -29.43 -11.18
CA LEU A 285 -24.87 -28.73 -10.15
C LEU A 285 -25.87 -27.73 -10.78
N LEU A 286 -25.43 -26.96 -11.77
CA LEU A 286 -26.30 -26.03 -12.49
C LEU A 286 -27.45 -26.76 -13.20
N HIS A 287 -27.16 -27.92 -13.81
CA HIS A 287 -28.18 -28.75 -14.43
C HIS A 287 -29.23 -29.26 -13.42
N GLN A 288 -28.81 -29.72 -12.24
CA GLN A 288 -29.74 -30.14 -11.19
C GLN A 288 -30.60 -28.99 -10.66
N ILE A 289 -30.03 -27.79 -10.53
CA ILE A 289 -30.77 -26.59 -10.12
C ILE A 289 -31.84 -26.26 -11.17
N ALA A 290 -31.48 -26.30 -12.45
CA ALA A 290 -32.42 -26.05 -13.55
C ALA A 290 -33.59 -27.05 -13.54
N LEU A 291 -33.31 -28.35 -13.33
CA LEU A 291 -34.35 -29.37 -13.22
C LEU A 291 -35.31 -29.13 -12.04
N ARG A 292 -34.77 -28.76 -10.86
CA ARG A 292 -35.62 -28.43 -9.69
C ARG A 292 -36.44 -27.16 -9.89
N GLN A 293 -35.91 -26.17 -10.62
CA GLN A 293 -36.66 -24.96 -10.95
C GLN A 293 -37.81 -25.25 -11.91
N ALA A 294 -37.58 -26.12 -12.91
CA ALA A 294 -38.64 -26.56 -13.82
C ALA A 294 -39.77 -27.30 -13.08
N GLN A 295 -39.43 -28.21 -12.17
CA GLN A 295 -40.43 -28.92 -11.35
C GLN A 295 -41.26 -27.98 -10.49
N ARG A 296 -40.62 -26.99 -9.84
CA ARG A 296 -41.33 -25.97 -9.04
C ARG A 296 -42.26 -25.09 -9.87
N ALA A 297 -41.95 -24.88 -11.15
CA ALA A 297 -42.82 -24.11 -12.05
C ALA A 297 -44.07 -24.92 -12.45
N GLU A 298 -43.96 -26.24 -12.59
CA GLU A 298 -45.09 -27.14 -12.89
C GLU A 298 -46.01 -27.35 -11.67
N ASP A 299 -45.46 -27.48 -10.45
CA ASP A 299 -46.25 -27.70 -9.22
C ASP A 299 -46.97 -26.44 -8.70
N GLY A 300 -46.67 -25.27 -9.27
CA GLY A 300 -47.20 -23.96 -8.84
C GLY A 300 -48.39 -23.44 -9.65
N LEU A 301 -48.95 -24.26 -10.54
CA LEU A 301 -50.12 -24.01 -11.40
C LEU A 301 -51.28 -24.92 -11.02
#